data_AF-A0A8T7MA83-F1
#
_entry.id   AF-A0A8T7MA83-F1
#
_cell.length_a   1.000
_cell.length_b   1.000
_cell.length_c   1.000
_cell.angle_alpha   90.00
_cell.angle_beta   90.00
_cell.angle_gamma   90.00
#
_symmetry.space_group_name_H-M   'P 1'
#
loop_
_entity.id
_entity.type
_entity.pdbx_description
1 polymer ?
#
loop_
_entity_poly.entity_id
_entity_poly.type
_entity_poly.pdbx_seq_one_letter_code
_entity_poly.pdbx_strand_id
1 'polypeptide(L)'
;MQGRSFNPEFKLKIVRAVLSGEKTVIQVCREHNLSESLIHNWKKLYREKGEVAFTTATQSRITPVTTEQQEITALRQRVAELERLAGQQALEISILKKVSEMLNTSASPNGVK
;
A
#
# COMPACT_ATOMS: atom_id res chain seq x y z
N MET A 1 5.93 9.13 6.24
CA MET A 1 6.51 10.36 5.67
C MET A 1 5.51 10.98 4.69
N GLN A 2 5.24 12.29 4.80
CA GLN A 2 4.28 12.99 3.96
C GLN A 2 4.88 13.19 2.54
N GLY A 3 4.17 12.71 1.52
CA GLY A 3 4.63 12.80 0.14
C GLY A 3 4.71 14.25 -0.34
N ARG A 4 5.82 14.60 -1.00
CA ARG A 4 6.00 15.92 -1.63
C ARG A 4 4.97 16.09 -2.75
N SER A 5 4.10 17.08 -2.62
CA SER A 5 3.15 17.45 -3.68
C SER A 5 3.82 18.42 -4.64
N PHE A 6 3.70 18.16 -5.94
CA PHE A 6 4.16 19.06 -7.00
C PHE A 6 2.95 19.67 -7.69
N ASN A 7 3.03 20.97 -7.98
CA ASN A 7 2.02 21.70 -8.75
C ASN A 7 1.80 21.02 -10.13
N PRO A 8 0.55 20.78 -10.57
CA PRO A 8 0.22 20.36 -11.93
C PRO A 8 1.01 21.04 -13.04
N GLU A 9 1.13 22.37 -12.99
CA GLU A 9 1.87 23.16 -13.99
C GLU A 9 3.35 22.77 -14.05
N PHE A 10 3.95 22.53 -12.88
CA PHE A 10 5.33 22.09 -12.79
C PHE A 10 5.52 20.71 -13.41
N LYS A 11 4.62 19.76 -13.12
CA LYS A 11 4.67 18.41 -13.69
C LYS A 11 4.56 18.46 -15.23
N LEU A 12 3.63 19.25 -15.75
CA LEU A 12 3.45 19.45 -17.19
C LEU A 12 4.70 20.05 -17.86
N LYS A 13 5.28 21.09 -17.26
CA LYS A 13 6.51 21.72 -17.77
C LYS A 13 7.64 20.71 -17.89
N ILE A 14 7.86 19.90 -16.85
CA ILE A 14 8.90 18.86 -16.85
C ILE A 14 8.65 17.81 -17.93
N VAL A 15 7.44 17.27 -18.01
CA VAL A 15 7.12 16.21 -18.98
C VAL A 15 7.24 16.72 -20.40
N ARG A 16 6.77 17.93 -20.70
CA ARG A 16 6.90 18.55 -22.02
C ARG A 16 8.37 18.74 -22.42
N ALA A 17 9.20 19.29 -21.54
CA ALA A 17 10.63 19.50 -21.81
C ALA A 17 11.38 18.17 -22.08
N VAL A 18 10.98 17.09 -21.40
CA VAL A 18 11.59 15.76 -21.61
C VAL A 18 11.05 15.06 -22.86
N LEU A 19 9.77 15.26 -23.22
CA LEU A 19 9.19 14.67 -24.42
C LEU A 19 9.58 15.41 -25.70
N SER A 20 9.79 16.73 -25.63
CA SER A 20 10.31 17.53 -26.74
C SER A 20 11.79 17.30 -27.01
N GLY A 21 12.51 16.65 -26.08
CA GLY A 21 13.96 16.45 -26.16
C GLY A 21 14.78 17.67 -25.75
N GLU A 22 14.15 18.76 -25.28
CA GLU A 22 14.82 19.98 -24.81
C GLU A 22 15.71 19.70 -23.59
N LYS A 23 15.27 18.82 -22.69
CA LYS A 23 16.04 18.38 -21.53
C LYS A 23 16.02 16.87 -21.39
N THR A 24 17.16 16.30 -20.99
CA THR A 24 17.22 14.87 -20.64
C THR A 24 16.62 14.63 -19.25
N VAL A 25 16.18 13.39 -19.00
CA VAL A 25 15.69 12.96 -17.67
C VAL A 25 16.74 13.26 -16.59
N ILE A 26 18.00 12.96 -16.86
CA ILE A 26 19.13 13.17 -15.94
C ILE A 26 19.31 14.66 -15.60
N GLN A 27 19.23 15.53 -16.61
CA GLN A 27 19.38 16.97 -16.41
C GLN A 27 18.26 17.52 -15.51
N VAL A 28 17.02 17.12 -15.78
CA VAL A 28 15.86 17.51 -14.95
C VAL A 28 15.96 16.97 -13.53
N CYS A 29 16.42 15.73 -13.36
CA CYS A 29 16.65 15.12 -12.05
C CYS A 29 17.62 15.96 -11.21
N ARG A 30 18.72 16.43 -11.82
CA ARG A 30 19.72 17.26 -11.13
C ARG A 30 19.21 18.67 -10.83
N GLU A 31 18.56 19.31 -11.80
CA GLU A 31 18.09 20.70 -11.67
C GLU A 31 16.97 20.85 -10.63
N HIS A 32 16.08 19.87 -10.55
CA HIS A 32 14.90 19.94 -9.68
C HIS A 32 14.94 18.96 -8.50
N ASN A 33 16.07 18.28 -8.32
CA ASN A 33 16.29 17.27 -7.28
C ASN A 33 15.18 16.18 -7.27
N LEU A 34 14.86 15.67 -8.46
CA LEU A 34 13.82 14.67 -8.70
C LEU A 34 14.45 13.30 -8.97
N SER A 35 13.74 12.21 -8.65
CA SER A 35 14.17 10.87 -9.03
C SER A 35 13.78 10.56 -10.48
N GLU A 36 14.58 9.73 -11.16
CA GLU A 36 14.31 9.34 -12.55
C GLU A 36 12.98 8.59 -12.66
N SER A 37 12.71 7.69 -11.71
CA SER A 37 11.45 6.93 -11.64
C SER A 37 10.22 7.84 -11.57
N LEU A 38 10.33 8.99 -10.91
CA LEU A 38 9.24 9.98 -10.83
C LEU A 38 8.93 10.55 -12.23
N ILE A 39 9.96 10.94 -12.97
CA ILE A 39 9.85 11.50 -14.33
C ILE A 39 9.32 10.44 -15.30
N HIS A 40 9.79 9.19 -15.22
CA HIS A 40 9.28 8.10 -16.04
C HIS A 40 7.77 7.85 -15.81
N ASN A 41 7.32 7.88 -14.56
CA ASN A 41 5.90 7.76 -14.23
C ASN A 41 5.08 8.93 -14.81
N TRP A 42 5.59 10.17 -14.73
CA TRP A 42 4.90 11.33 -15.31
C TRP A 42 4.80 11.23 -16.83
N LYS A 43 5.86 10.75 -17.50
CA LYS A 43 5.84 10.49 -18.95
C LYS A 43 4.80 9.43 -19.31
N LYS A 44 4.68 8.36 -18.52
CA LYS A 44 3.67 7.31 -18.72
C LYS A 44 2.26 7.87 -18.58
N LEU A 45 1.99 8.59 -17.50
CA LEU A 45 0.71 9.25 -17.25
C LEU A 45 0.31 10.22 -18.38
N TYR A 46 1.26 11.02 -18.86
CA TYR A 46 1.03 11.93 -19.99
C TYR A 46 0.77 11.18 -21.30
N ARG A 47 1.41 10.03 -21.54
CA ARG A 47 1.15 9.22 -22.74
C ARG A 47 -0.25 8.60 -22.71
N GLU A 48 -0.71 8.16 -21.53
CA GLU A 48 -2.01 7.49 -21.38
C GLU A 48 -3.18 8.47 -21.37
N LYS A 49 -3.00 9.63 -20.73
CA LYS A 49 -4.11 10.56 -20.42
C LYS A 49 -3.85 12.00 -20.90
N GLY A 50 -2.71 12.28 -21.53
CA GLY A 50 -2.36 13.65 -21.94
C GLY A 50 -2.28 14.62 -20.77
N GLU A 51 -2.70 15.85 -21.00
CA GLU A 51 -2.61 16.93 -19.99
C GLU A 51 -3.58 16.75 -18.84
N VAL A 52 -4.72 16.08 -19.08
CA VAL A 52 -5.75 15.86 -18.04
C VAL A 52 -5.26 14.93 -16.91
N ALA A 53 -4.15 14.22 -17.14
CA ALA A 53 -3.46 13.42 -16.13
C ALA A 53 -3.00 14.24 -14.91
N PHE A 54 -2.82 15.56 -15.09
CA PHE A 54 -2.31 16.46 -14.06
C PHE A 54 -3.35 17.45 -13.53
N THR A 55 -4.48 17.64 -14.22
CA THR A 55 -5.50 18.65 -13.88
C THR A 55 -6.66 18.11 -13.05
N THR A 56 -7.00 16.82 -13.19
CA THR A 56 -8.09 16.23 -12.41
C THR A 56 -7.64 16.07 -10.96
N ALA A 57 -8.47 16.56 -10.04
CA ALA A 57 -8.24 16.71 -8.60
C ALA A 57 -7.92 15.41 -7.82
N THR A 58 -7.67 14.29 -8.49
CA THR A 58 -6.87 13.22 -7.93
C THR A 58 -5.43 13.71 -7.88
N GLN A 59 -5.11 14.41 -6.80
CA GLN A 59 -3.76 14.61 -6.30
C GLN A 59 -2.98 13.32 -6.49
N SER A 60 -2.25 13.27 -7.60
CA SER A 60 -1.29 12.24 -7.89
C SER A 60 -0.17 12.49 -6.89
N ARG A 61 -0.37 11.97 -5.67
CA ARG A 61 0.68 11.58 -4.73
C ARG A 61 1.54 10.63 -5.53
N ILE A 62 2.49 11.18 -6.28
CA ILE A 62 3.47 10.36 -6.98
C ILE A 62 4.52 10.07 -5.93
N THR A 63 4.14 9.23 -4.97
CA THR A 63 5.11 8.41 -4.28
C THR A 63 5.59 7.41 -5.31
N PRO A 64 6.86 7.42 -5.75
CA PRO A 64 7.39 6.24 -6.39
C PRO A 64 7.11 5.09 -5.42
N VAL A 65 6.27 4.15 -5.83
CA VAL A 65 6.13 2.89 -5.11
C VAL A 65 7.49 2.24 -5.25
N THR A 66 8.34 2.45 -4.25
CA THR A 66 9.60 1.74 -4.11
C THR A 66 9.26 0.27 -3.88
N THR A 67 10.17 -0.64 -4.25
CA THR A 67 10.06 -2.07 -3.95
C THR A 67 9.72 -2.29 -2.48
N GLU A 68 10.30 -1.49 -1.59
CA GLU A 68 10.00 -1.48 -0.15
C GLU A 68 8.52 -1.18 0.16
N GLN A 69 7.86 -0.30 -0.60
CA GLN A 69 6.45 0.03 -0.37
C GLN A 69 5.52 -1.09 -0.86
N GLN A 70 5.93 -1.84 -1.89
CA GLN A 70 5.26 -3.09 -2.30
C GLN A 70 5.43 -4.17 -1.24
N GLU A 71 6.65 -4.34 -0.73
CA GLU A 71 6.94 -5.29 0.35
C GLU A 71 6.16 -4.95 1.62
N ILE A 72 6.10 -3.68 2.03
CA ILE A 72 5.29 -3.23 3.18
C ILE A 72 3.81 -3.56 2.94
N THR A 73 3.32 -3.39 1.72
CA THR A 73 1.91 -3.70 1.39
C THR A 73 1.65 -5.20 1.45
N ALA A 74 2.54 -6.02 0.88
CA ALA A 74 2.47 -7.48 0.93
C ALA A 74 2.59 -8.00 2.37
N LEU A 75 3.51 -7.44 3.17
CA LEU A 75 3.67 -7.76 4.59
C LEU A 75 2.42 -7.41 5.38
N ARG A 76 1.79 -6.25 5.12
CA ARG A 76 0.52 -5.87 5.77
C ARG A 76 -0.61 -6.84 5.44
N GLN A 77 -0.72 -7.28 4.18
CA GLN A 77 -1.69 -8.31 3.80
C GLN A 77 -1.41 -9.63 4.51
N ARG A 78 -0.13 -10.01 4.62
CA ARG A 78 0.26 -11.25 5.33
C ARG A 78 -0.07 -11.17 6.82
N VAL A 79 0.17 -10.03 7.46
CA VAL A 79 -0.20 -9.80 8.87
C VAL A 79 -1.71 -9.93 9.05
N ALA A 80 -2.52 -9.28 8.21
CA ALA A 80 -3.97 -9.34 8.30
C ALA A 80 -4.51 -10.79 8.18
N GLU A 81 -3.94 -11.59 7.27
CA GLU A 81 -4.34 -12.99 7.15
C GLU A 81 -3.90 -13.83 8.36
N LEU A 82 -2.71 -13.58 8.90
CA LEU A 82 -2.25 -14.26 10.11
C LEU A 82 -3.10 -13.90 11.33
N GLU A 83 -3.49 -12.64 11.49
CA GLU A 83 -4.40 -12.19 12.55
C GLU A 83 -5.77 -12.87 12.43
N ARG A 84 -6.28 -13.01 11.21
CA ARG A 84 -7.54 -13.72 10.94
C ARG A 84 -7.46 -15.18 11.32
N LEU A 85 -6.40 -15.88 10.91
CA LEU A 85 -6.18 -17.29 11.24
C LEU A 85 -5.99 -17.51 12.74
N ALA A 86 -5.22 -16.65 13.39
CA ALA A 86 -5.03 -16.69 14.84
C ALA A 86 -6.36 -16.51 15.59
N GLY A 87 -7.22 -15.59 15.13
CA GLY A 87 -8.57 -15.41 15.67
C GLY A 87 -9.45 -16.65 15.52
N GLN A 88 -9.40 -17.31 14.35
CA GLN A 88 -10.14 -18.55 14.10
C GLN A 88 -9.68 -19.68 15.04
N GLN A 89 -8.37 -19.87 15.19
CA GLN A 89 -7.81 -20.89 16.08
C GLN A 89 -8.12 -20.59 17.55
N ALA A 90 -8.07 -19.32 17.97
CA ALA A 90 -8.42 -18.93 19.33
C ALA A 90 -9.88 -19.28 19.66
N LEU A 91 -10.79 -19.05 18.71
CA LEU A 91 -12.19 -19.45 18.86
C LEU A 91 -12.33 -20.98 18.96
N GLU A 92 -11.69 -21.73 18.07
CA GLU A 92 -11.72 -23.20 18.11
C GLU A 92 -11.21 -23.75 19.44
N ILE A 93 -10.08 -23.24 19.94
CA ILE A 93 -9.53 -23.61 21.26
C ILE A 93 -10.53 -23.28 22.38
N SER A 94 -11.18 -22.12 22.32
CA SER A 94 -12.16 -21.72 23.34
C SER A 94 -13.37 -22.65 23.39
N ILE A 95 -13.87 -23.07 22.21
CA ILE A 95 -14.98 -24.01 22.08
C ILE A 95 -14.56 -25.37 22.62
N LEU A 96 -13.40 -25.89 22.20
CA LEU A 96 -12.90 -27.18 22.65
C LEU A 96 -12.72 -27.23 24.17
N LYS A 97 -12.13 -26.17 24.76
CA LYS A 97 -12.02 -26.05 26.22
C LYS A 97 -13.39 -26.05 26.89
N LYS A 98 -14.34 -25.27 26.37
CA LYS A 98 -15.69 -25.19 26.94
C LYS A 98 -16.42 -26.53 26.90
N VAL A 99 -16.30 -27.26 25.79
CA VAL A 99 -16.87 -28.61 25.64
C VAL A 99 -16.25 -29.58 26.64
N SER A 100 -14.92 -29.55 26.80
CA SER A 100 -14.23 -30.38 27.80
C SER A 100 -14.68 -30.08 29.23
N GLU A 101 -14.83 -28.81 29.60
CA GLU A 101 -15.36 -28.41 30.91
C GLU A 101 -16.78 -28.94 31.14
N MET A 102 -17.67 -28.82 30.16
CA MET A 102 -19.05 -29.33 30.26
C MET A 102 -19.08 -30.84 30.45
N LEU A 103 -18.27 -31.57 29.68
CA LEU A 103 -18.17 -33.04 29.80
C LEU A 103 -17.64 -33.43 31.19
N ASN A 104 -16.58 -32.79 31.67
CA ASN A 104 -16.04 -33.03 33.01
C ASN A 104 -17.04 -32.70 34.13
N THR A 105 -17.87 -31.66 33.96
CA THR A 105 -18.89 -31.27 34.94
C THR A 105 -20.07 -32.26 34.94
N SER A 106 -20.45 -32.80 33.78
CA SER A 106 -21.48 -33.84 33.66
C SER A 106 -21.02 -35.23 34.12
N ALA A 107 -19.71 -35.48 34.15
CA ALA A 107 -19.11 -36.74 34.56
C ALA A 107 -18.86 -36.84 36.07
N SER A 108 -19.17 -35.79 36.86
CA SER A 108 -19.20 -35.87 38.33
C SER A 108 -20.61 -36.29 38.75
N PRO A 109 -20.87 -37.58 39.05
CA PRO A 109 -22.17 -38.00 39.52
C PRO A 109 -22.32 -37.48 40.94
N ASN A 110 -23.50 -36.94 41.25
CA ASN A 110 -23.93 -36.66 42.62
C ASN A 110 -23.52 -37.82 43.55
N GLY A 111 -22.52 -37.55 44.38
CA GLY A 111 -22.13 -38.40 45.48
C GLY A 111 -23.31 -38.49 46.45
N VAL A 112 -23.89 -39.69 46.46
CA VAL A 112 -24.88 -40.23 47.39
C VAL A 112 -24.73 -39.65 48.81
N LYS A 113 -25.83 -39.12 49.35
CA LYS A 113 -26.19 -39.25 50.77
C LYS A 113 -27.65 -39.64 50.86
#